data_AF-A0AAW1QQK8-F1
#
_entry.id   AF-A0AAW1QQK8-F1
#
_cell.length_a   1.000
_cell.length_b   1.000
_cell.length_c   1.000
_cell.angle_alpha   90.00
_cell.angle_beta   90.00
_cell.angle_gamma   90.00
#
_symmetry.space_group_name_H-M   'P 1'
#
loop_
_entity.id
_entity.type
_entity.pdbx_description
1 polymer ?
#
loop_
_entity_poly.entity_id
_entity_poly.type
_entity_poly.pdbx_seq_one_letter_code
_entity_poly.pdbx_strand_id
1 'polypeptide(L)'
;MCNVPVGSRTSLTATLTTTQRQSSSDKPVNLFDTLVSNDAGEEVIGLAHETPVLLPRHSTFLLSDVTRLQPLLAGCSDGGYHCIVLDPPWENKSAKRGAKYPTLPSRRLLSIPIKQLLHQEGLVAMWITNRERHRRFVDQELFPAWGLQAIGEWAWIKVTNSGQLVSPLDVAHRRPYEVLILAQPKGTTASTSPPASDSGQDGQQPPPAAEQHVTSQVPQPQLEHGPNGAVGGPAPLPRHFCIFAVPGEHSRKPQLARLLRPYLPANARCLEMFARELTAHWTSWGNEALHFQQLHRFVLPASRL
;
A
#
# COMPACT_ATOMS: atom_id res chain seq x y z
N MET A 1 -27.17 -10.72 -16.31
CA MET A 1 -27.96 -9.65 -15.66
C MET A 1 -27.56 -9.61 -14.20
N CYS A 2 -26.94 -8.53 -13.74
CA CYS A 2 -26.88 -8.11 -12.33
C CYS A 2 -26.77 -6.57 -12.42
N ASN A 3 -27.92 -5.90 -12.39
CA ASN A 3 -28.02 -4.46 -12.19
C ASN A 3 -27.70 -4.20 -10.72
N VAL A 4 -26.70 -3.37 -10.43
CA VAL A 4 -26.70 -2.62 -9.16
C VAL A 4 -27.07 -1.20 -9.54
N PRO A 5 -28.24 -0.69 -9.12
CA PRO A 5 -28.66 0.66 -9.44
C PRO A 5 -27.77 1.66 -8.72
N VAL A 6 -27.37 2.71 -9.43
CA VAL A 6 -26.93 3.97 -8.82
C VAL A 6 -28.11 4.48 -7.98
N GLY A 7 -28.00 4.38 -6.65
CA GLY A 7 -29.00 4.94 -5.72
C GLY A 7 -29.55 4.02 -4.62
N SER A 8 -29.07 2.79 -4.43
CA SER A 8 -29.54 2.00 -3.28
C SER A 8 -28.84 2.46 -1.99
N ARG A 9 -29.61 3.09 -1.09
CA ARG A 9 -29.23 3.31 0.31
C ARG A 9 -28.79 1.98 0.88
N THR A 10 -27.48 1.83 1.07
CA THR A 10 -26.86 0.61 1.58
C THR A 10 -26.63 0.81 3.05
N SER A 11 -26.90 -0.19 3.88
CA SER A 11 -26.96 -0.01 5.32
C SER A 11 -26.32 -1.20 6.04
N LEU A 12 -25.20 -1.00 6.74
CA LEU A 12 -24.56 -1.89 7.71
C LEU A 12 -25.40 -1.93 8.98
N THR A 13 -25.96 -3.04 9.42
CA THR A 13 -26.14 -3.21 10.87
C THR A 13 -24.79 -3.60 11.43
N ALA A 14 -23.93 -2.61 11.69
CA ALA A 14 -22.72 -2.84 12.43
C ALA A 14 -23.00 -2.42 13.86
N THR A 15 -22.88 -3.34 14.80
CA THR A 15 -22.58 -2.98 16.19
C THR A 15 -21.14 -2.48 16.22
N LEU A 16 -20.88 -1.35 15.56
CA LEU A 16 -19.68 -0.57 15.78
C LEU A 16 -19.90 0.03 17.16
N THR A 17 -19.17 -0.45 18.17
CA THR A 17 -18.89 0.33 19.37
C THR A 17 -18.02 1.52 18.96
N THR A 18 -18.63 2.45 18.23
CA THR A 18 -18.04 3.72 17.82
C THR A 18 -17.81 4.53 19.08
N THR A 19 -16.64 5.16 19.17
CA THR A 19 -16.34 6.18 20.17
C THR A 19 -17.11 7.48 19.84
N GLN A 20 -18.44 7.39 19.79
CA GLN A 20 -19.33 8.46 20.17
C GLN A 20 -20.17 7.90 21.30
N ARG A 21 -19.94 8.40 22.53
CA ARG A 21 -20.93 8.27 23.59
C ARG A 21 -22.21 8.96 23.12
N GLN A 22 -23.11 8.23 22.45
CA GLN A 22 -24.55 8.43 22.53
C GLN A 22 -25.33 7.33 21.80
N SER A 23 -26.12 6.61 22.60
CA SER A 23 -27.27 5.80 22.25
C SER A 23 -27.04 4.51 21.46
N SER A 24 -27.42 3.41 22.12
CA SER A 24 -27.81 2.12 21.57
C SER A 24 -28.91 2.25 20.51
N SER A 25 -28.58 2.71 19.30
CA SER A 25 -29.49 2.69 18.17
C SER A 25 -28.94 1.77 17.09
N ASP A 26 -29.67 0.67 16.86
CA ASP A 26 -29.44 -0.41 15.89
C ASP A 26 -29.60 0.06 14.43
N LYS A 27 -29.27 1.32 14.15
CA LYS A 27 -29.51 1.96 12.87
C LYS A 27 -28.41 1.60 11.88
N PRO A 28 -28.79 1.18 10.67
CA PRO A 28 -27.79 0.65 9.78
C PRO A 28 -26.98 1.79 9.11
N VAL A 29 -25.65 1.72 9.18
CA VAL A 29 -24.68 2.73 8.74
C VAL A 29 -24.48 2.64 7.22
N ASN A 30 -24.52 3.76 6.51
CA ASN A 30 -24.16 3.74 5.09
C ASN A 30 -22.67 3.47 4.91
N LEU A 31 -22.35 2.38 4.19
CA LEU A 31 -20.97 2.00 3.87
C LEU A 31 -20.32 2.89 2.82
N PHE A 32 -21.13 3.31 1.85
CA PHE A 32 -20.64 4.08 0.72
C PHE A 32 -20.59 5.56 1.08
N ASP A 33 -19.51 6.21 0.64
CA ASP A 33 -19.25 7.64 0.86
C ASP A 33 -19.17 8.07 2.33
N THR A 34 -19.02 7.12 3.25
CA THR A 34 -18.88 7.37 4.69
C THR A 34 -17.56 6.80 5.15
N LEU A 35 -16.81 7.60 5.91
CA LEU A 35 -15.58 7.14 6.54
C LEU A 35 -15.96 6.29 7.76
N VAL A 36 -15.57 5.02 7.77
CA VAL A 36 -15.86 4.07 8.85
C VAL A 36 -14.56 3.69 9.52
N SER A 37 -14.51 3.80 10.86
CA SER A 37 -13.32 3.48 11.65
C SER A 37 -13.62 2.39 12.67
N ASN A 38 -12.66 1.49 12.86
CA ASN A 38 -12.52 0.73 14.09
C ASN A 38 -11.46 1.41 14.95
N ASP A 39 -11.88 2.24 15.91
CA ASP A 39 -10.96 2.96 16.80
C ASP A 39 -10.47 2.09 17.97
N ALA A 40 -10.99 0.87 18.13
CA ALA A 40 -10.63 -0.02 19.22
C ALA A 40 -9.19 -0.54 19.07
N GLY A 41 -8.60 -0.93 20.20
CA GLY A 41 -7.28 -1.59 20.28
C GLY A 41 -7.27 -3.03 19.77
N GLU A 42 -8.40 -3.54 19.30
CA GLU A 42 -8.64 -4.92 18.91
C GLU A 42 -9.44 -5.01 17.61
N GLU A 43 -9.41 -6.18 16.96
CA GLU A 43 -10.19 -6.45 15.76
C GLU A 43 -11.69 -6.55 16.09
N VAL A 44 -12.53 -5.95 15.26
CA VAL A 44 -13.99 -5.95 15.39
C VAL A 44 -14.61 -6.71 14.22
N ILE A 45 -15.64 -7.50 14.48
CA ILE A 45 -16.42 -8.16 13.41
C ILE A 45 -17.63 -7.28 13.09
N GLY A 46 -17.78 -6.88 11.83
CA GLY A 46 -18.92 -6.13 11.31
C GLY A 46 -19.66 -6.90 10.22
N LEU A 47 -20.75 -6.33 9.70
CA LEU A 47 -21.58 -6.94 8.64
C LEU A 47 -21.66 -6.05 7.39
N ALA A 48 -20.81 -6.30 6.40
CA ALA A 48 -20.89 -5.58 5.12
C ALA A 48 -21.81 -6.33 4.16
N HIS A 49 -22.97 -5.74 3.81
CA HIS A 49 -23.99 -6.40 2.98
C HIS A 49 -24.34 -7.81 3.48
N GLU A 50 -24.64 -7.93 4.78
CA GLU A 50 -24.94 -9.21 5.47
C GLU A 50 -23.77 -10.22 5.49
N THR A 51 -22.62 -9.86 4.94
CA THR A 51 -21.41 -10.69 4.98
C THR A 51 -20.56 -10.28 6.18
N PRO A 52 -20.21 -11.21 7.09
CA PRO A 52 -19.28 -10.93 8.18
C PRO A 52 -17.91 -10.52 7.65
N VAL A 53 -17.43 -9.37 8.13
CA VAL A 53 -16.11 -8.83 7.79
C VAL A 53 -15.30 -8.53 9.05
N LEU A 54 -14.00 -8.77 8.98
CA LEU A 54 -13.07 -8.41 10.05
C LEU A 54 -12.54 -6.99 9.82
N LEU A 55 -12.63 -6.12 10.82
CA LEU A 55 -12.08 -4.77 10.83
C LEU A 55 -10.85 -4.76 11.74
N PRO A 56 -9.63 -4.60 11.21
CA PRO A 56 -8.42 -4.53 12.03
C PRO A 56 -8.49 -3.39 13.05
N ARG A 57 -7.78 -3.53 14.17
CA ARG A 57 -7.64 -2.45 15.16
C ARG A 57 -7.14 -1.15 14.52
N HIS A 58 -7.64 -0.02 14.98
CA HIS A 58 -7.27 1.32 14.52
C HIS A 58 -7.27 1.46 12.99
N SER A 59 -8.14 0.72 12.29
CA SER A 59 -8.26 0.83 10.83
C SER A 59 -9.41 1.76 10.47
N THR A 60 -9.23 2.49 9.39
CA THR A 60 -10.27 3.33 8.82
C THR A 60 -10.47 2.93 7.37
N PHE A 61 -11.69 2.99 6.85
CA PHE A 61 -11.91 2.80 5.42
C PHE A 61 -12.98 3.72 4.84
N LEU A 62 -12.87 3.94 3.53
CA LEU A 62 -13.86 4.62 2.72
C LEU A 62 -14.16 3.81 1.45
N LEU A 63 -15.40 3.35 1.32
CA LEU A 63 -15.90 2.77 0.08
C LEU A 63 -16.48 3.87 -0.80
N SER A 64 -15.72 4.30 -1.79
CA SER A 64 -16.17 5.26 -2.79
C SER A 64 -15.31 5.20 -4.06
N ASP A 65 -15.77 5.86 -5.10
CA ASP A 65 -15.01 6.05 -6.34
C ASP A 65 -14.18 7.35 -6.33
N VAL A 66 -13.34 7.53 -7.35
CA VAL A 66 -12.43 8.68 -7.50
C VAL A 66 -13.11 10.06 -7.48
N THR A 67 -14.43 10.13 -7.69
CA THR A 67 -15.19 11.40 -7.65
C THR A 67 -15.62 11.79 -6.23
N ARG A 68 -15.53 10.88 -5.26
CA ARG A 68 -16.05 11.05 -3.89
C ARG A 68 -14.97 10.81 -2.84
N LEU A 69 -13.94 11.67 -2.88
CA LEU A 69 -12.79 11.68 -1.97
C LEU A 69 -12.94 12.70 -0.81
N GLN A 70 -14.04 13.47 -0.80
CA GLN A 70 -14.26 14.51 0.21
C GLN A 70 -14.16 14.04 1.67
N PRO A 71 -14.64 12.83 2.05
CA PRO A 71 -14.48 12.35 3.41
C PRO A 71 -13.01 12.17 3.83
N LEU A 72 -12.12 11.80 2.90
CA LEU A 72 -10.67 11.72 3.19
C LEU A 72 -10.06 13.11 3.35
N LEU A 73 -10.45 14.06 2.51
CA LEU A 73 -9.96 15.44 2.55
C LEU A 73 -10.37 16.15 3.84
N ALA A 74 -11.60 15.91 4.33
CA ALA A 74 -12.08 16.47 5.58
C ALA A 74 -11.20 16.06 6.78
N GLY A 75 -10.62 14.85 6.75
CA GLY A 75 -9.68 14.38 7.77
C GLY A 75 -8.24 14.83 7.59
N CYS A 76 -7.92 15.65 6.59
CA CYS A 76 -6.55 16.11 6.30
C CYS A 76 -6.20 17.48 6.92
N SER A 77 -7.08 18.06 7.76
CA SER A 77 -6.82 19.32 8.48
C SER A 77 -5.49 19.33 9.25
N ASP A 78 -5.04 18.15 9.68
CA ASP A 78 -3.86 17.96 10.54
C ASP A 78 -2.59 17.62 9.72
N GLY A 79 -2.45 18.16 8.51
CA GLY A 79 -1.25 18.02 7.68
C GLY A 79 -1.23 16.79 6.75
N GLY A 80 -2.35 16.10 6.56
CA GLY A 80 -2.47 14.99 5.60
C GLY A 80 -1.79 13.67 6.00
N TYR A 81 -1.57 12.81 5.02
CA TYR A 81 -0.97 11.48 5.17
C TYR A 81 0.54 11.53 4.94
N HIS A 82 1.30 10.94 5.86
CA HIS A 82 2.76 10.82 5.79
C HIS A 82 3.19 9.76 4.78
N CYS A 83 2.33 8.78 4.51
CA CYS A 83 2.54 7.77 3.48
C CYS A 83 1.24 7.52 2.71
N ILE A 84 1.32 7.53 1.38
CA ILE A 84 0.23 7.10 0.50
C ILE A 84 0.75 5.97 -0.38
N VAL A 85 0.14 4.80 -0.28
CA VAL A 85 0.37 3.66 -1.16
C VAL A 85 -0.76 3.60 -2.19
N LEU A 86 -0.42 3.42 -3.47
CA LEU A 86 -1.40 3.31 -4.55
C LEU A 86 -1.18 2.05 -5.38
N ASP A 87 -2.25 1.31 -5.66
CA ASP A 87 -2.29 0.26 -6.69
C ASP A 87 -3.38 0.55 -7.74
N PRO A 88 -3.16 1.52 -8.66
CA PRO A 88 -4.18 1.92 -9.60
C PRO A 88 -4.61 0.76 -10.52
N PRO A 89 -5.89 0.71 -10.95
CA PRO A 89 -6.40 -0.28 -11.90
C PRO A 89 -5.92 0.05 -13.32
N TRP A 90 -4.63 -0.16 -13.59
CA TRP A 90 -3.98 0.16 -14.85
C TRP A 90 -4.68 -0.51 -16.03
N GLU A 91 -4.95 0.27 -17.09
CA GLU A 91 -5.61 -0.27 -18.27
C GLU A 91 -4.86 -1.48 -18.85
N ASN A 92 -5.61 -2.56 -19.10
CA ASN A 92 -5.06 -3.75 -19.74
C ASN A 92 -5.98 -4.31 -20.84
N LYS A 93 -5.42 -4.52 -22.05
CA LYS A 93 -6.11 -5.15 -23.19
C LYS A 93 -6.70 -6.53 -22.84
N SER A 94 -6.08 -7.30 -21.94
CA SER A 94 -6.64 -8.59 -21.49
C SER A 94 -7.80 -8.42 -20.52
N ALA A 95 -7.74 -7.45 -19.61
CA ALA A 95 -8.84 -7.12 -18.69
C ALA A 95 -10.07 -6.56 -19.44
N LYS A 96 -9.85 -5.79 -20.52
CA LYS A 96 -10.93 -5.26 -21.39
C LYS A 96 -11.79 -6.35 -22.06
N ARG A 97 -11.27 -7.58 -22.24
CA ARG A 97 -12.01 -8.68 -22.88
C ARG A 97 -12.88 -9.49 -21.91
N GLY A 98 -12.66 -9.35 -20.59
CA GLY A 98 -13.40 -10.07 -19.56
C GLY A 98 -14.24 -9.20 -18.61
N ALA A 99 -14.04 -7.87 -18.61
CA ALA A 99 -14.73 -6.97 -17.70
C ALA A 99 -16.05 -6.45 -18.31
N LYS A 100 -17.15 -6.58 -17.54
CA LYS A 100 -18.47 -5.96 -17.78
C LYS A 100 -18.49 -4.43 -17.53
N TYR A 101 -17.34 -3.81 -17.24
CA TYR A 101 -17.23 -2.41 -16.87
C TYR A 101 -16.17 -1.68 -17.71
N PRO A 102 -16.39 -0.40 -18.07
CA PRO A 102 -15.38 0.39 -18.76
C PRO A 102 -14.16 0.57 -17.85
N THR A 103 -12.99 0.16 -18.32
CA THR A 103 -11.72 0.41 -17.62
C THR A 103 -11.57 1.91 -17.36
N LEU A 104 -11.23 2.29 -16.13
CA LEU A 104 -10.95 3.68 -15.78
C LEU A 104 -9.83 4.22 -16.70
N PRO A 105 -10.09 5.25 -17.52
CA PRO A 105 -9.03 5.85 -18.32
C PRO A 105 -7.90 6.31 -17.42
N SER A 106 -6.64 5.99 -17.72
CA SER A 106 -5.50 6.33 -16.83
C SER A 106 -5.45 7.82 -16.47
N ARG A 107 -5.94 8.70 -17.34
CA ARG A 107 -6.09 10.14 -17.07
C ARG A 107 -7.03 10.49 -15.92
N ARG A 108 -7.99 9.64 -15.55
CA ARG A 108 -8.83 9.86 -14.35
C ARG A 108 -8.00 9.87 -13.07
N LEU A 109 -6.82 9.26 -13.04
CA LEU A 109 -5.92 9.37 -11.89
C LEU A 109 -5.52 10.82 -11.61
N LEU A 110 -5.48 11.69 -12.63
CA LEU A 110 -5.18 13.11 -12.46
C LEU A 110 -6.20 13.84 -11.59
N SER A 111 -7.44 13.33 -11.44
CA SER A 111 -8.44 13.97 -10.59
C SER A 111 -8.25 13.68 -9.11
N ILE A 112 -7.34 12.77 -8.74
CA ILE A 112 -7.06 12.46 -7.34
C ILE A 112 -6.25 13.63 -6.75
N PRO A 113 -6.72 14.27 -5.68
CA PRO A 113 -6.10 15.46 -5.09
C PRO A 113 -4.92 15.07 -4.16
N ILE A 114 -3.92 14.35 -4.68
CA ILE A 114 -2.76 13.90 -3.89
C ILE A 114 -2.06 15.08 -3.18
N LYS A 115 -1.98 16.25 -3.81
CA LYS A 115 -1.42 17.46 -3.18
C LYS A 115 -2.12 17.89 -1.88
N GLN A 116 -3.42 17.60 -1.76
CA GLN A 116 -4.20 17.96 -0.58
C GLN A 116 -4.22 16.82 0.46
N LEU A 117 -4.06 15.58 -0.01
CA LEU A 117 -4.04 14.40 0.85
C LEU A 117 -2.66 14.17 1.47
N LEU A 118 -1.58 14.51 0.79
CA LEU A 118 -0.20 14.18 1.17
C LEU A 118 0.40 15.24 2.10
N HIS A 119 1.11 14.78 3.13
CA HIS A 119 1.93 15.63 3.99
C HIS A 119 3.07 16.32 3.20
N GLN A 120 3.55 17.48 3.68
CA GLN A 120 4.63 18.27 3.03
C GLN A 120 5.90 17.45 2.77
N GLU A 121 6.20 16.51 3.66
CA GLU A 121 7.35 15.59 3.57
C GLU A 121 6.89 14.14 3.33
N GLY A 122 5.65 13.96 2.89
CA GLY A 122 5.03 12.66 2.73
C GLY A 122 5.65 11.82 1.61
N LEU A 123 5.58 10.50 1.79
CA LEU A 123 6.02 9.51 0.81
C LEU A 123 4.82 9.01 -0.01
N VAL A 124 4.98 8.95 -1.32
CA VAL A 124 4.07 8.24 -2.23
C VAL A 124 4.76 6.99 -2.74
N ALA A 125 4.10 5.83 -2.63
CA ALA A 125 4.56 4.56 -3.17
C ALA A 125 3.51 4.01 -4.14
N MET A 126 3.80 3.98 -5.44
CA MET A 126 2.84 3.62 -6.48
C MET A 126 3.26 2.36 -7.23
N TRP A 127 2.42 1.33 -7.17
CA TRP A 127 2.57 0.15 -8.02
C TRP A 127 2.31 0.51 -9.48
N ILE A 128 3.18 0.03 -10.36
CA ILE A 128 3.07 0.20 -11.79
C ILE A 128 3.31 -1.12 -12.53
N THR A 129 2.59 -1.32 -13.63
CA THR A 129 2.87 -2.44 -14.53
C THR A 129 4.17 -2.19 -15.30
N ASN A 130 4.83 -3.25 -15.78
CA ASN A 130 6.03 -3.15 -16.64
C ASN A 130 5.77 -2.58 -18.06
N ARG A 131 4.61 -1.97 -18.32
CA ARG A 131 4.31 -1.36 -19.62
C ARG A 131 4.84 0.06 -19.67
N GLU A 132 5.75 0.30 -20.60
CA GLU A 132 6.41 1.60 -20.79
C GLU A 132 5.44 2.77 -21.00
N ARG A 133 4.28 2.54 -21.64
CA ARG A 133 3.25 3.58 -21.80
C ARG A 133 2.75 4.13 -20.45
N HIS A 134 2.61 3.26 -19.44
CA HIS A 134 2.13 3.65 -18.12
C HIS A 134 3.24 4.37 -17.38
N ARG A 135 4.49 3.89 -17.55
CA ARG A 135 5.68 4.56 -17.01
C ARG A 135 5.82 5.98 -17.53
N ARG A 136 5.74 6.17 -18.85
CA ARG A 136 5.76 7.51 -19.47
C ARG A 136 4.65 8.42 -18.95
N PHE A 137 3.43 7.90 -18.82
CA PHE A 137 2.32 8.68 -18.25
C PHE A 137 2.59 9.10 -16.80
N VAL A 138 3.13 8.19 -15.96
CA VAL A 138 3.48 8.51 -14.58
C VAL A 138 4.54 9.61 -14.51
N ASP A 139 5.63 9.44 -15.25
CA ASP A 139 6.79 10.33 -15.20
C ASP A 139 6.50 11.70 -15.83
N GLN A 140 5.76 11.75 -16.94
CA GLN A 140 5.57 12.95 -17.75
C GLN A 140 4.28 13.72 -17.43
N GLU A 141 3.26 13.06 -16.87
CA GLU A 141 1.95 13.68 -16.64
C GLU A 141 1.50 13.59 -15.18
N LEU A 142 1.43 12.37 -14.62
CA LEU A 142 0.80 12.14 -13.32
C LEU A 142 1.59 12.77 -12.16
N PHE A 143 2.86 12.42 -12.02
CA PHE A 143 3.70 12.96 -10.94
C PHE A 143 3.91 14.47 -11.07
N PRO A 144 4.17 15.04 -12.28
CA PRO A 144 4.18 16.49 -12.46
C PRO A 144 2.87 17.16 -12.03
N ALA A 145 1.71 16.61 -12.42
CA ALA A 145 0.42 17.16 -12.03
C ALA A 145 0.20 17.13 -10.51
N TRP A 146 0.69 16.08 -9.83
CA TRP A 146 0.67 15.97 -8.37
C TRP A 146 1.81 16.72 -7.67
N GLY A 147 2.73 17.35 -8.39
CA GLY A 147 3.86 18.07 -7.79
C GLY A 147 4.89 17.16 -7.14
N LEU A 148 5.00 15.91 -7.59
CA LEU A 148 5.90 14.90 -7.07
C LEU A 148 7.15 14.76 -7.95
N GLN A 149 8.22 14.23 -7.34
CA GLN A 149 9.43 13.74 -8.00
C GLN A 149 9.69 12.30 -7.57
N ALA A 150 10.04 11.43 -8.52
CA ALA A 150 10.48 10.08 -8.20
C ALA A 150 11.84 10.11 -7.50
N ILE A 151 12.00 9.32 -6.44
CA ILE A 151 13.21 9.26 -5.62
C ILE A 151 13.84 7.85 -5.58
N GLY A 152 13.12 6.84 -6.03
CA GLY A 152 13.57 5.45 -6.02
C GLY A 152 12.53 4.48 -6.58
N GLU A 153 12.94 3.23 -6.72
CA GLU A 153 12.12 2.13 -7.20
C GLU A 153 12.37 0.88 -6.40
N TRP A 154 11.30 0.26 -5.92
CA TRP A 154 11.34 -1.07 -5.35
C TRP A 154 10.76 -2.07 -6.35
N ALA A 155 11.25 -3.30 -6.31
CA ALA A 155 10.74 -4.38 -7.15
C ALA A 155 10.18 -5.50 -6.28
N TRP A 156 8.95 -5.93 -6.55
CA TRP A 156 8.46 -7.21 -6.04
C TRP A 156 8.82 -8.31 -7.01
N ILE A 157 9.78 -9.14 -6.63
CA ILE A 157 10.17 -10.36 -7.32
C ILE A 157 9.29 -11.51 -6.87
N LYS A 158 8.60 -12.12 -7.83
CA LYS A 158 7.65 -13.21 -7.58
C LYS A 158 8.39 -14.54 -7.50
N VAL A 159 8.23 -15.20 -6.35
CA VAL A 159 8.83 -16.50 -6.07
C VAL A 159 7.78 -17.56 -5.77
N THR A 160 8.15 -18.82 -5.90
CA THR A 160 7.37 -19.98 -5.44
C THR A 160 7.50 -20.15 -3.93
N ASN A 161 6.73 -21.07 -3.34
CA ASN A 161 6.88 -21.46 -1.92
C ASN A 161 8.26 -22.06 -1.60
N SER A 162 9.00 -22.52 -2.61
CA SER A 162 10.38 -23.00 -2.47
C SER A 162 11.43 -21.89 -2.67
N GLY A 163 11.01 -20.64 -2.85
CA GLY A 163 11.91 -19.49 -3.06
C GLY A 163 12.47 -19.36 -4.48
N GLN A 164 12.03 -20.19 -5.43
CA GLN A 164 12.47 -20.11 -6.83
C GLN A 164 11.67 -19.05 -7.58
N LEU A 165 12.27 -18.42 -8.61
CA LEU A 165 11.53 -17.48 -9.47
C LEU A 165 10.35 -18.19 -10.16
N VAL A 166 9.20 -17.52 -10.23
CA VAL A 166 8.01 -18.07 -10.93
C VAL A 166 8.19 -18.15 -12.45
N SER A 167 9.12 -17.36 -13.01
CA SER A 167 9.59 -17.44 -14.39
C SER A 167 10.97 -16.77 -14.51
N PRO A 168 11.73 -16.99 -15.59
CA PRO A 168 12.97 -16.27 -15.84
C PRO A 168 12.76 -14.74 -15.92
N LEU A 169 13.78 -13.95 -15.55
CA LEU A 169 13.70 -12.48 -15.48
C LEU A 169 13.72 -11.81 -16.86
N ASP A 170 14.34 -12.45 -17.83
CA ASP A 170 14.63 -11.99 -19.19
C ASP A 170 13.48 -12.22 -20.18
N VAL A 171 12.33 -12.75 -19.73
CA VAL A 171 11.17 -12.99 -20.60
C VAL A 171 10.49 -11.68 -21.01
N ALA A 172 10.52 -11.38 -22.31
CA ALA A 172 9.98 -10.14 -22.87
C ALA A 172 8.48 -9.89 -22.59
N HIS A 173 7.67 -10.95 -22.45
CA HIS A 173 6.21 -10.83 -22.43
C HIS A 173 5.57 -10.90 -21.04
N ARG A 174 6.22 -11.55 -20.06
CA ARG A 174 5.73 -11.68 -18.68
C ARG A 174 6.91 -11.68 -17.72
N ARG A 175 7.24 -10.50 -17.25
CA ARG A 175 8.26 -10.33 -16.22
C ARG A 175 7.74 -10.85 -14.87
N PRO A 176 8.52 -11.64 -14.11
CA PRO A 176 8.14 -12.19 -12.81
C PRO A 176 8.25 -11.13 -11.70
N TYR A 177 8.07 -9.85 -12.03
CA TYR A 177 8.17 -8.78 -11.06
C TYR A 177 7.23 -7.63 -11.37
N GLU A 178 6.92 -6.84 -10.34
CA GLU A 178 6.18 -5.59 -10.44
C GLU A 178 6.98 -4.48 -9.77
N VAL A 179 6.87 -3.26 -10.29
CA VAL A 179 7.64 -2.10 -9.81
C VAL A 179 6.76 -1.25 -8.90
N LEU A 180 7.34 -0.77 -7.80
CA LEU A 180 6.79 0.21 -6.89
C LEU A 180 7.65 1.48 -7.01
N ILE A 181 7.13 2.52 -7.63
CA ILE A 181 7.83 3.80 -7.75
C ILE A 181 7.63 4.58 -6.44
N LEU A 182 8.73 5.06 -5.87
CA LEU A 182 8.75 5.91 -4.70
C LEU A 182 8.89 7.37 -5.13
N ALA A 183 8.07 8.25 -4.57
CA ALA A 183 8.05 9.66 -4.89
C ALA A 183 7.77 10.54 -3.66
N GLN A 184 8.26 11.77 -3.70
CA GLN A 184 8.06 12.80 -2.67
C GLN A 184 7.67 14.13 -3.33
N PRO A 185 7.13 15.11 -2.58
CA PRO A 185 6.94 16.46 -3.07
C PRO A 185 8.24 17.06 -3.66
N LYS A 186 8.10 17.83 -4.73
CA LYS A 186 9.24 18.57 -5.30
C LYS A 186 9.76 19.58 -4.28
N GLY A 187 11.08 19.60 -4.08
CA GLY A 187 11.73 20.50 -3.13
C GLY A 187 11.85 19.96 -1.71
N THR A 188 11.36 18.75 -1.42
CA THR A 188 11.70 18.06 -0.17
C THR A 188 13.21 17.80 -0.15
N THR A 189 13.92 18.35 0.82
CA THR A 189 15.35 18.11 1.00
C THR A 189 15.54 16.66 1.43
N ALA A 190 16.05 15.83 0.53
CA ALA A 190 16.34 14.44 0.86
C ALA A 190 17.44 14.40 1.93
N SER A 191 17.15 13.77 3.07
CA SER A 191 18.15 13.32 4.04
C SER A 191 18.93 12.12 3.47
N THR A 192 19.47 12.25 2.27
CA THR A 192 20.36 11.25 1.67
C THR A 192 21.78 11.77 1.74
N SER A 193 22.57 11.20 2.65
CA SER A 193 24.03 11.28 2.59
C SER A 193 24.49 10.82 1.20
N PRO A 194 25.48 11.49 0.58
CA PRO A 194 26.02 11.07 -0.70
C PRO A 194 26.73 9.71 -0.56
N PRO A 195 26.74 8.87 -1.60
CA PRO A 195 27.56 7.67 -1.61
C PRO A 195 29.04 8.08 -1.53
N ALA A 196 29.80 7.41 -0.66
CA ALA A 196 31.24 7.51 -0.65
C ALA A 196 31.75 7.21 -2.07
N SER A 197 32.46 8.18 -2.65
CA SER A 197 33.14 8.02 -3.93
C SER A 197 34.23 6.95 -3.76
N ASP A 198 33.97 5.77 -4.29
CA ASP A 198 34.99 4.74 -4.46
C ASP A 198 35.92 5.20 -5.61
N SER A 199 37.09 5.68 -5.22
CA SER A 199 38.15 6.02 -6.15
C SER A 199 39.00 4.77 -6.33
N GLY A 200 38.94 4.22 -7.54
CA GLY A 200 39.68 3.01 -7.91
C GLY A 200 41.17 3.17 -7.69
N GLN A 201 41.77 2.12 -7.15
CA GLN A 201 43.16 1.76 -7.45
C GLN A 201 43.19 0.31 -7.94
N ASP A 202 43.68 0.19 -9.17
CA ASP A 202 44.04 -1.04 -9.85
C ASP A 202 45.14 -1.81 -9.09
N GLY A 203 45.04 -3.13 -9.16
CA GLY A 203 46.22 -3.99 -9.25
C GLY A 203 46.56 -4.83 -8.03
N GLN A 204 45.88 -5.97 -7.85
CA GLN A 204 46.54 -7.22 -7.42
C GLN A 204 45.66 -8.45 -7.70
N GLN A 205 46.28 -9.46 -8.31
CA GLN A 205 45.68 -10.76 -8.64
C GLN A 205 45.16 -11.49 -7.38
N PRO A 206 44.04 -12.22 -7.45
CA PRO A 206 43.58 -13.03 -6.33
C PRO A 206 44.38 -14.33 -6.20
N PRO A 207 44.70 -14.80 -4.97
CA PRO A 207 45.25 -16.14 -4.73
C PRO A 207 44.15 -17.23 -4.83
N PRO A 208 44.52 -18.52 -4.95
CA PRO A 208 43.58 -19.59 -5.30
C PRO A 208 42.66 -19.96 -4.14
N ALA A 209 41.46 -20.40 -4.51
CA ALA A 209 40.34 -20.72 -3.64
C ALA A 209 40.67 -21.82 -2.61
N ALA A 210 40.52 -21.49 -1.33
CA ALA A 210 40.29 -22.46 -0.27
C ALA A 210 38.78 -22.49 0.01
N GLU A 211 38.20 -23.69 -0.10
CA GLU A 211 36.82 -23.99 0.25
C GLU A 211 36.55 -23.58 1.70
N GLN A 212 35.67 -22.59 1.89
CA GLN A 212 35.09 -22.30 3.20
C GLN A 212 33.57 -22.43 3.12
N HIS A 213 33.10 -23.37 3.93
CA HIS A 213 31.71 -23.66 4.27
C HIS A 213 30.92 -22.36 4.49
N VAL A 214 30.06 -21.98 3.55
CA VAL A 214 29.08 -20.90 3.74
C VAL A 214 27.94 -21.47 4.58
N THR A 215 27.98 -21.22 5.88
CA THR A 215 26.80 -21.31 6.72
C THR A 215 25.82 -20.22 6.29
N SER A 216 24.73 -20.63 5.64
CA SER A 216 23.60 -19.78 5.27
C SER A 216 22.92 -19.23 6.52
N GLN A 217 23.43 -18.14 7.08
CA GLN A 217 22.70 -17.28 7.99
C GLN A 217 22.25 -16.04 7.22
N VAL A 218 20.94 -15.99 6.95
CA VAL A 218 20.26 -14.77 6.53
C VAL A 218 20.41 -13.78 7.69
N PRO A 219 20.96 -12.55 7.49
CA PRO A 219 20.98 -11.56 8.55
C PRO A 219 19.53 -11.23 8.92
N GLN A 220 19.09 -11.67 10.10
CA GLN A 220 17.90 -11.11 10.72
C GLN A 220 18.23 -9.66 11.10
N PRO A 221 17.36 -8.69 10.81
CA PRO A 221 17.54 -7.35 11.35
C PRO A 221 17.40 -7.46 12.89
N GLN A 222 18.55 -7.43 13.58
CA GLN A 222 18.58 -7.31 15.02
C GLN A 222 17.98 -5.95 15.38
N LEU A 223 16.83 -5.97 16.04
CA LEU A 223 16.30 -4.80 16.75
C LEU A 223 17.17 -4.61 17.99
N GLU A 224 18.37 -4.05 17.81
CA GLU A 224 19.20 -3.64 18.94
C GLU A 224 18.48 -2.51 19.69
N HIS A 225 18.05 -2.80 20.90
CA HIS A 225 17.71 -1.78 21.88
C HIS A 225 19.03 -1.19 22.36
N GLY A 226 19.48 -0.13 21.69
CA GLY A 226 20.63 0.65 22.16
C GLY A 226 20.37 1.19 23.58
N PRO A 227 21.36 1.17 24.47
CA PRO A 227 21.21 1.67 25.84
C PRO A 227 21.36 3.19 25.82
N ASN A 228 20.40 3.88 25.22
CA ASN A 228 20.10 5.30 25.45
C ASN A 228 18.88 5.68 24.61
N GLY A 229 17.82 6.13 25.27
CA GLY A 229 16.53 6.52 24.69
C GLY A 229 16.56 7.77 23.79
N ALA A 230 17.49 7.84 22.84
CA ALA A 230 17.41 8.75 21.72
C ALA A 230 16.49 8.11 20.67
N VAL A 231 15.27 8.64 20.53
CA VAL A 231 14.37 8.31 19.42
C VAL A 231 15.02 8.86 18.16
N GLY A 232 15.85 8.04 17.51
CA GLY A 232 16.40 8.36 16.20
C GLY A 232 15.24 8.62 15.23
N GLY A 233 15.37 9.65 14.40
CA GLY A 233 14.42 9.93 13.33
C GLY A 233 14.27 8.75 12.35
N PRO A 234 13.35 8.86 11.38
CA PRO A 234 13.15 7.82 10.37
C PRO A 234 14.47 7.41 9.69
N ALA A 235 14.63 6.12 9.41
CA ALA A 235 15.79 5.63 8.69
C ALA A 235 15.84 6.20 7.25
N PRO A 236 17.02 6.32 6.62
CA PRO A 236 17.11 6.70 5.22
C PRO A 236 16.39 5.70 4.31
N LEU A 237 15.54 6.20 3.41
CA LEU A 237 14.79 5.36 2.47
C LEU A 237 15.70 4.85 1.33
N PRO A 238 15.87 3.53 1.15
CA PRO A 238 16.69 3.00 0.06
C PRO A 238 16.07 3.32 -1.30
N ARG A 239 16.88 3.89 -2.20
CA ARG A 239 16.46 4.17 -3.58
C ARG A 239 16.10 2.90 -4.35
N HIS A 240 16.74 1.78 -4.04
CA HIS A 240 16.47 0.49 -4.67
C HIS A 240 16.30 -0.59 -3.60
N PHE A 241 15.25 -1.40 -3.71
CA PHE A 241 14.96 -2.49 -2.78
C PHE A 241 14.19 -3.60 -3.49
N CYS A 242 14.48 -4.86 -3.16
CA CYS A 242 13.79 -6.02 -3.74
C CYS A 242 12.99 -6.76 -2.66
N ILE A 243 11.69 -6.93 -2.90
CA ILE A 243 10.77 -7.73 -2.09
C ILE A 243 10.63 -9.08 -2.78
N PHE A 244 11.06 -10.16 -2.13
CA PHE A 244 10.81 -11.51 -2.60
C PHE A 244 9.56 -12.04 -1.90
N ALA A 245 8.48 -12.28 -2.64
CA ALA A 245 7.24 -12.77 -2.05
C ALA A 245 6.44 -13.65 -3.02
N VAL A 246 5.73 -14.62 -2.46
CA VAL A 246 4.85 -15.52 -3.19
C VAL A 246 3.59 -14.76 -3.64
N PRO A 247 3.22 -14.78 -4.93
CA PRO A 247 1.96 -14.23 -5.39
C PRO A 247 0.76 -14.90 -4.74
N GLY A 248 -0.12 -14.09 -4.14
CA GLY A 248 -1.40 -14.54 -3.62
C GLY A 248 -2.50 -14.53 -4.69
N GLU A 249 -3.74 -14.34 -4.24
CA GLU A 249 -4.90 -14.15 -5.12
C GLU A 249 -4.73 -12.99 -6.10
N HIS A 250 -5.54 -13.01 -7.17
CA HIS A 250 -5.40 -12.11 -8.30
C HIS A 250 -5.26 -10.64 -7.89
N SER A 251 -4.17 -10.01 -8.34
CA SER A 251 -3.81 -8.60 -8.10
C SER A 251 -3.55 -8.22 -6.64
N ARG A 252 -3.44 -9.19 -5.70
CA ARG A 252 -3.03 -8.92 -4.32
C ARG A 252 -1.51 -8.69 -4.27
N LYS A 253 -1.12 -7.50 -3.80
CA LYS A 253 0.28 -7.11 -3.63
C LYS A 253 0.81 -7.55 -2.25
N PRO A 254 2.14 -7.66 -2.07
CA PRO A 254 2.73 -7.81 -0.75
C PRO A 254 2.34 -6.64 0.17
N GLN A 255 2.09 -6.91 1.45
CA GLN A 255 1.77 -5.87 2.42
C GLN A 255 3.00 -4.97 2.66
N LEU A 256 2.89 -3.70 2.28
CA LEU A 256 4.00 -2.75 2.38
C LEU A 256 4.12 -2.09 3.76
N ALA A 257 3.07 -2.15 4.60
CA ALA A 257 3.03 -1.41 5.86
C ALA A 257 4.23 -1.70 6.77
N ARG A 258 4.57 -2.98 6.96
CA ARG A 258 5.74 -3.38 7.77
C ARG A 258 7.07 -2.97 7.12
N LEU A 259 7.15 -3.00 5.78
CA LEU A 259 8.37 -2.66 5.05
C LEU A 259 8.64 -1.15 5.05
N LEU A 260 7.59 -0.33 5.02
CA LEU A 260 7.69 1.13 5.01
C LEU A 260 7.87 1.72 6.41
N ARG A 261 7.39 1.04 7.47
CA ARG A 261 7.39 1.52 8.86
C ARG A 261 8.73 2.12 9.36
N PRO A 262 9.92 1.55 9.06
CA PRO A 262 11.20 2.11 9.51
C PRO A 262 11.54 3.48 8.91
N TYR A 263 10.96 3.81 7.76
CA TYR A 263 11.22 5.03 7.00
C TYR A 263 10.15 6.12 7.23
N LEU A 264 9.21 5.87 8.15
CA LEU A 264 8.09 6.75 8.45
C LEU A 264 8.15 7.22 9.91
N PRO A 265 7.62 8.43 10.22
CA PRO A 265 7.46 8.90 11.59
C PRO A 265 6.71 7.89 12.49
N ALA A 266 6.96 7.95 13.80
CA ALA A 266 6.37 7.00 14.75
C ALA A 266 4.82 7.00 14.74
N ASN A 267 4.21 8.17 14.54
CA ASN A 267 2.78 8.42 14.45
C ASN A 267 2.32 8.67 13.01
N ALA A 268 3.01 8.09 12.02
CA ALA A 268 2.71 8.31 10.62
C ALA A 268 1.28 7.88 10.25
N ARG A 269 0.48 8.85 9.80
CA ARG A 269 -0.80 8.60 9.12
C ARG A 269 -0.54 8.02 7.73
N CYS A 270 -1.12 6.85 7.47
CA CYS A 270 -0.91 6.13 6.22
C CYS A 270 -2.24 5.89 5.49
N LEU A 271 -2.24 6.03 4.17
CA LEU A 271 -3.38 5.81 3.29
C LEU A 271 -3.03 4.77 2.22
N GLU A 272 -3.85 3.74 2.07
CA GLU A 272 -3.83 2.85 0.92
C GLU A 272 -4.97 3.22 -0.03
N MET A 273 -4.64 3.52 -1.29
CA MET A 273 -5.59 3.90 -2.33
C MET A 273 -5.77 2.79 -3.35
N PHE A 274 -7.01 2.60 -3.80
CA PHE A 274 -7.45 1.42 -4.54
C PHE A 274 -7.30 0.13 -3.73
N ALA A 275 -7.42 0.26 -2.41
CA ALA A 275 -7.29 -0.83 -1.47
C ALA A 275 -8.34 -1.92 -1.73
N ARG A 276 -7.95 -3.16 -1.46
CA ARG A 276 -8.84 -4.34 -1.44
C ARG A 276 -8.83 -5.08 -0.09
N GLU A 277 -7.99 -4.62 0.83
CA GLU A 277 -7.73 -5.18 2.14
C GLU A 277 -7.57 -4.01 3.13
N LEU A 278 -7.91 -4.25 4.39
CA LEU A 278 -7.65 -3.28 5.45
C LEU A 278 -6.37 -3.62 6.18
N THR A 279 -5.59 -2.61 6.50
CA THR A 279 -4.39 -2.74 7.32
C THR A 279 -4.62 -2.04 8.66
N ALA A 280 -4.21 -2.67 9.76
CA ALA A 280 -4.28 -2.06 11.08
C ALA A 280 -3.48 -0.74 11.10
N HIS A 281 -4.03 0.30 11.75
CA HIS A 281 -3.45 1.66 11.81
C HIS A 281 -3.43 2.44 10.49
N TRP A 282 -4.09 1.95 9.44
CA TRP A 282 -4.12 2.58 8.12
C TRP A 282 -5.53 3.00 7.75
N THR A 283 -5.62 4.04 6.92
CA THR A 283 -6.82 4.35 6.16
C THR A 283 -6.77 3.60 4.84
N SER A 284 -7.82 2.87 4.47
CA SER A 284 -7.95 2.18 3.18
C SER A 284 -9.09 2.79 2.36
N TRP A 285 -8.82 3.14 1.11
CA TRP A 285 -9.82 3.71 0.21
C TRP A 285 -9.90 2.95 -1.11
N GLY A 286 -11.12 2.68 -1.56
CA GLY A 286 -11.41 2.14 -2.88
C GLY A 286 -12.80 1.51 -2.95
N ASN A 287 -13.29 1.26 -4.16
CA ASN A 287 -14.59 0.61 -4.37
C ASN A 287 -14.68 -0.81 -3.77
N GLU A 288 -13.53 -1.44 -3.53
CA GLU A 288 -13.40 -2.82 -3.10
C GLU A 288 -12.63 -2.96 -1.77
N ALA A 289 -12.53 -1.92 -0.94
CA ALA A 289 -11.68 -1.93 0.26
C ALA A 289 -11.94 -3.08 1.25
N LEU A 290 -13.14 -3.69 1.19
CA LEU A 290 -13.54 -4.83 2.01
C LEU A 290 -13.41 -6.20 1.32
N HIS A 291 -12.87 -6.28 0.09
CA HIS A 291 -12.86 -7.49 -0.72
C HIS A 291 -12.18 -8.69 -0.04
N PHE A 292 -11.05 -8.45 0.63
CA PHE A 292 -10.33 -9.48 1.38
C PHE A 292 -10.68 -9.51 2.88
N GLN A 293 -11.72 -8.79 3.32
CA GLN A 293 -12.09 -8.72 4.74
C GLN A 293 -13.13 -9.75 5.17
N GLN A 294 -13.64 -10.60 4.28
CA GLN A 294 -14.63 -11.62 4.63
C GLN A 294 -14.09 -12.58 5.69
N LEU A 295 -14.88 -12.86 6.73
CA LEU A 295 -14.41 -13.53 7.95
C LEU A 295 -13.77 -14.90 7.70
N HIS A 296 -14.26 -15.66 6.71
CA HIS A 296 -13.73 -16.98 6.36
C HIS A 296 -12.27 -16.96 5.86
N ARG A 297 -11.72 -15.78 5.55
CA ARG A 297 -10.34 -15.58 5.12
C ARG A 297 -9.37 -15.50 6.30
N PHE A 298 -9.88 -15.43 7.52
CA PHE A 298 -9.09 -15.28 8.75
C PHE A 298 -9.19 -16.53 9.60
N VAL A 299 -8.06 -16.90 10.20
CA VAL A 299 -8.04 -17.87 11.30
C VAL A 299 -8.18 -17.07 12.59
N LEU A 300 -9.36 -17.14 13.21
CA LEU A 300 -9.59 -16.48 14.50
C LEU A 300 -9.13 -17.38 15.66
N PRO A 301 -8.56 -16.81 16.73
CA PRO A 301 -8.32 -17.56 17.95
C PRO A 301 -9.64 -18.12 18.50
N ALA A 302 -9.60 -19.31 19.10
CA ALA A 302 -10.79 -19.99 19.66
C ALA A 302 -11.55 -19.14 20.71
N SER A 303 -10.88 -18.18 21.35
CA SER A 303 -11.49 -17.25 22.31
C SER A 303 -12.40 -16.18 21.69
N ARG A 304 -12.56 -16.16 20.35
CA ARG A 304 -13.39 -15.19 19.60
C ARG A 304 -14.45 -15.85 18.71
N LEU A 305 -14.63 -17.17 18.80
CA LEU A 305 -15.75 -17.91 18.21
C LEU A 305 -16.89 -17.99 19.22
#